data_AF-A0A154M5D4-F1
#
_entry.id   AF-A0A154M5D4-F1
#
_cell.length_a   1.000
_cell.length_b   1.000
_cell.length_c   1.000
_cell.angle_alpha   90.00
_cell.angle_beta   90.00
_cell.angle_gamma   90.00
#
_symmetry.space_group_name_H-M   'P 1'
#
loop_
_entity.id
_entity.type
_entity.pdbx_description
1 polymer ?
#
loop_
_entity_poly.entity_id
_entity_poly.type
_entity_poly.pdbx_seq_one_letter_code
_entity_poly.pdbx_strand_id
1 'polypeptide(L)'
;MTVAVDLKGAGRPEVLLRCVAGSPGDARTALERSGLDVRLGSGSGPYGDSGYVCRLEGLPADDFCTGHRDGAPFWKVWRVGVDPLAWRESRTQGGPGAVRVCPGGLVGFAFGSKTSQMTVTPEQVVTRPGWLPPPCP
;
A
#
# COMPACT_ATOMS: atom_id res chain seq x y z
N MET A 1 -5.11 -9.74 -8.36
CA MET A 1 -4.54 -9.62 -7.00
C MET A 1 -5.33 -8.58 -6.20
N THR A 2 -5.17 -8.52 -4.89
CA THR A 2 -5.90 -7.58 -4.01
C THR A 2 -4.95 -6.56 -3.40
N VAL A 3 -5.32 -5.28 -3.50
CA VAL A 3 -4.65 -4.17 -2.82
C VAL A 3 -5.55 -3.68 -1.68
N ALA A 4 -5.01 -3.66 -0.47
CA ALA A 4 -5.65 -3.09 0.71
C ALA A 4 -4.95 -1.79 1.11
N VAL A 5 -5.69 -0.71 1.30
CA VAL A 5 -5.18 0.58 1.76
C VAL A 5 -5.91 0.98 3.04
N ASP A 6 -5.20 0.97 4.15
CA ASP A 6 -5.67 1.41 5.45
C ASP A 6 -5.44 2.92 5.61
N LEU A 7 -6.53 3.68 5.59
CA LEU A 7 -6.48 5.14 5.69
C LEU A 7 -6.48 5.65 7.14
N LYS A 8 -6.57 4.76 8.15
CA LYS A 8 -6.75 5.16 9.55
C LYS A 8 -5.60 5.99 10.07
N GLY A 9 -4.37 5.60 9.74
CA GLY A 9 -3.18 6.36 10.09
C GLY A 9 -3.11 7.73 9.40
N ALA A 10 -3.82 7.91 8.28
CA ALA A 10 -3.88 9.16 7.53
C ALA A 10 -5.11 10.04 7.88
N GLY A 11 -5.91 9.64 8.88
CA GLY A 11 -7.04 10.43 9.40
C GLY A 11 -8.43 10.02 8.89
N ARG A 12 -8.55 8.90 8.16
CA ARG A 12 -9.84 8.38 7.65
C ARG A 12 -10.11 6.97 8.19
N PRO A 13 -11.28 6.66 8.78
CA PRO A 13 -11.50 5.42 9.53
C PRO A 13 -11.54 4.13 8.69
N GLU A 14 -11.65 4.23 7.37
CA GLU A 14 -11.89 3.11 6.47
C GLU A 14 -10.62 2.42 5.95
N VAL A 15 -10.82 1.19 5.48
CA VAL A 15 -9.87 0.44 4.67
C VAL A 15 -10.46 0.27 3.27
N LEU A 16 -9.76 0.78 2.27
CA LEU A 16 -10.14 0.64 0.87
C LEU A 16 -9.53 -0.61 0.27
N LEU A 17 -10.31 -1.26 -0.56
CA LEU A 17 -9.93 -2.48 -1.24
C LEU A 17 -10.15 -2.37 -2.74
N ARG A 18 -9.19 -2.89 -3.50
CA ARG A 18 -9.26 -2.93 -4.95
C ARG A 18 -8.71 -4.23 -5.49
N CYS A 19 -9.39 -4.76 -6.50
CA CYS A 19 -8.90 -5.86 -7.30
C CYS A 19 -8.09 -5.29 -8.47
N VAL A 20 -6.88 -5.81 -8.65
CA VAL A 20 -5.99 -5.46 -9.75
C VAL A 20 -5.87 -6.68 -10.65
N ALA A 21 -6.32 -6.54 -11.90
CA ALA A 21 -6.25 -7.62 -12.89
C ALA A 21 -4.82 -7.84 -13.40
N GLY A 22 -4.56 -9.06 -13.87
CA GLY A 22 -3.27 -9.46 -14.45
C GLY A 22 -2.12 -9.54 -13.44
N SER A 23 -0.90 -9.34 -13.96
CA SER A 23 0.36 -9.49 -13.23
C SER A 23 1.06 -8.14 -13.11
N PRO A 24 0.80 -7.34 -12.06
CA PRO A 24 1.40 -6.02 -11.90
C PRO A 24 2.91 -6.06 -11.62
N GLY A 25 3.46 -7.22 -11.25
CA GLY A 25 4.90 -7.43 -11.05
C GLY A 25 5.44 -6.90 -9.72
N ASP A 26 5.01 -5.72 -9.28
CA ASP A 26 5.34 -5.14 -7.98
C ASP A 26 4.16 -4.40 -7.32
N ALA A 27 4.32 -4.07 -6.03
CA ALA A 27 3.28 -3.47 -5.21
C ALA A 27 2.96 -2.03 -5.62
N ARG A 28 3.94 -1.25 -6.10
CA ARG A 28 3.70 0.11 -6.58
C ARG A 28 2.78 0.08 -7.81
N THR A 29 3.14 -0.73 -8.79
CA THR A 29 2.36 -0.90 -10.02
C THR A 29 0.97 -1.45 -9.71
N ALA A 30 0.84 -2.34 -8.71
CA ALA A 30 -0.47 -2.79 -8.24
C ALA A 30 -1.31 -1.66 -7.67
N LEU A 31 -0.72 -0.79 -6.83
CA LEU A 31 -1.39 0.36 -6.25
C LEU A 31 -1.82 1.37 -7.33
N GLU A 32 -0.94 1.71 -8.28
CA GLU A 32 -1.24 2.60 -9.40
C GLU A 32 -2.39 2.07 -10.29
N ARG A 33 -2.45 0.74 -10.49
CA ARG A 33 -3.51 0.09 -11.28
C ARG A 33 -4.79 -0.23 -10.48
N SER A 34 -4.83 0.12 -9.20
CA SER A 34 -5.97 -0.18 -8.34
C SER A 34 -7.21 0.67 -8.63
N GLY A 35 -7.05 1.75 -9.40
CA GLY A 35 -8.10 2.75 -9.62
C GLY A 35 -8.32 3.69 -8.44
N LEU A 36 -7.43 3.66 -7.43
CA LEU A 36 -7.34 4.70 -6.42
C LEU A 36 -6.62 5.93 -6.99
N ASP A 37 -6.90 7.10 -6.41
CA ASP A 37 -6.11 8.30 -6.65
C ASP A 37 -4.74 8.16 -5.96
N VAL A 38 -3.71 7.84 -6.74
CA VAL A 38 -2.33 7.65 -6.26
C VAL A 38 -1.48 8.81 -6.74
N ARG A 39 -0.84 9.50 -5.79
CA ARG A 39 0.14 10.54 -6.10
C ARG A 39 1.53 10.11 -5.66
N LEU A 40 2.49 10.26 -6.57
CA LEU A 40 3.88 9.95 -6.34
C LEU A 40 4.70 11.20 -6.04
N GLY A 41 5.86 10.97 -5.41
CA GLY A 41 6.87 11.99 -5.18
C GLY A 41 7.46 12.51 -6.49
N SER A 42 7.81 13.78 -6.50
CA SER A 42 8.51 14.43 -7.62
C SER A 42 10.01 14.13 -7.64
N GLY A 43 10.56 13.54 -6.56
CA GLY A 43 12.01 13.31 -6.41
C GLY A 43 12.83 14.59 -6.22
N SER A 44 12.20 15.71 -5.91
CA SER A 44 12.86 17.01 -5.68
C SER A 44 13.39 17.20 -4.25
N GLY A 45 13.01 16.31 -3.33
CA GLY A 45 13.45 16.28 -1.95
C GLY A 45 14.84 15.67 -1.76
N PRO A 46 15.39 15.73 -0.53
CA PRO A 46 16.78 15.39 -0.23
C PRO A 46 17.17 13.94 -0.53
N TYR A 47 16.20 13.02 -0.59
CA TYR A 47 16.44 11.62 -0.91
C TYR A 47 16.16 11.26 -2.38
N GLY A 48 15.71 12.21 -3.21
CA GLY A 48 15.49 12.00 -4.64
C GLY A 48 14.44 10.93 -4.99
N ASP A 49 13.62 10.51 -4.04
CA ASP A 49 12.73 9.36 -4.20
C ASP A 49 11.46 9.72 -4.96
N SER A 50 11.50 9.56 -6.29
CA SER A 50 10.32 9.67 -7.16
C SER A 50 9.40 8.45 -7.08
N GLY A 51 9.87 7.34 -6.52
CA GLY A 51 9.08 6.13 -6.26
C GLY A 51 8.25 6.21 -4.97
N TYR A 52 8.46 7.25 -4.17
CA TYR A 52 7.71 7.57 -2.98
C TYR A 52 6.21 7.73 -3.29
N VAL A 53 5.36 6.98 -2.61
CA VAL A 53 3.91 7.25 -2.62
C VAL A 53 3.66 8.34 -1.60
N CYS A 54 3.34 9.55 -2.07
CA CYS A 54 3.09 10.69 -1.19
C CYS A 54 1.64 10.72 -0.72
N ARG A 55 0.69 10.52 -1.63
CA ARG A 55 -0.74 10.56 -1.30
C ARG A 55 -1.51 9.39 -1.88
N LEU A 56 -2.50 8.95 -1.12
CA LEU A 56 -3.56 8.04 -1.56
C LEU A 56 -4.90 8.66 -1.21
N GLU A 57 -5.78 8.79 -2.20
CA GLU A 57 -7.12 9.40 -2.02
C GLU A 57 -7.03 10.79 -1.37
N GLY A 58 -6.07 11.59 -1.85
CA GLY A 58 -5.79 12.93 -1.33
C GLY A 58 -5.10 12.99 0.04
N LEU A 59 -4.76 11.85 0.67
CA LEU A 59 -4.19 11.81 2.02
C LEU A 59 -2.71 11.41 2.08
N PRO A 60 -1.92 11.99 3.01
CA PRO A 60 -2.28 13.15 3.82
C PRO A 60 -2.32 14.42 2.94
N ALA A 61 -3.19 15.39 3.28
CA ALA A 61 -3.45 16.54 2.43
C ALA A 61 -2.28 17.56 2.39
N ASP A 62 -1.42 17.52 3.39
CA ASP A 62 -0.32 18.46 3.63
C ASP A 62 1.04 17.98 3.08
N ASP A 63 1.13 16.77 2.53
CA ASP A 63 2.37 16.30 1.91
C ASP A 63 2.56 16.91 0.51
N PHE A 64 3.55 17.79 0.36
CA PHE A 64 3.89 18.46 -0.90
C PHE A 64 4.48 17.53 -1.98
N CYS A 65 4.63 16.23 -1.72
CA CYS A 65 5.14 15.24 -2.67
C CYS A 65 6.54 15.59 -3.20
N THR A 66 7.38 16.23 -2.38
CA THR A 66 8.78 16.50 -2.77
C THR A 66 9.64 15.24 -2.63
N GLY A 67 9.27 14.33 -1.72
CA GLY A 67 9.93 13.05 -1.50
C GLY A 67 9.89 12.66 -0.03
N HIS A 68 10.38 11.45 0.28
CA HIS A 68 10.49 10.98 1.67
C HIS A 68 11.35 11.93 2.51
N ARG A 69 11.06 12.03 3.81
CA ARG A 69 11.87 12.73 4.81
C ARG A 69 12.08 11.81 5.99
N ASP A 70 13.30 11.74 6.50
CA ASP A 70 13.58 10.89 7.66
C ASP A 70 12.75 11.31 8.88
N GLY A 71 12.27 10.32 9.63
CA GLY A 71 11.36 10.51 10.77
C GLY A 71 9.92 10.91 10.43
N ALA A 72 9.61 11.34 9.20
CA ALA A 72 8.25 11.71 8.81
C ALA A 72 7.37 10.47 8.58
N PRO A 73 6.05 10.54 8.84
CA PRO A 73 5.11 9.50 8.44
C PRO A 73 5.10 9.27 6.92
N PHE A 74 4.85 8.03 6.50
CA PHE A 74 4.81 7.66 5.10
C PHE A 74 3.88 6.47 4.84
N TRP A 75 3.53 6.25 3.58
CA TRP A 75 2.81 5.06 3.13
C TRP A 75 3.73 3.84 3.14
N LYS A 76 3.55 2.97 4.14
CA LYS A 76 4.25 1.69 4.29
C LYS A 76 3.55 0.61 3.47
N VAL A 77 4.33 -0.27 2.85
CA VAL A 77 3.85 -1.47 2.16
C VAL A 77 3.99 -2.71 3.06
N TRP A 78 2.99 -3.57 3.05
CA TRP A 78 2.88 -4.78 3.85
C TRP A 78 2.68 -6.00 2.98
N ARG A 79 3.35 -7.10 3.33
CA ARG A 79 3.16 -8.42 2.71
C ARG A 79 2.33 -9.30 3.63
N VAL A 80 1.67 -10.29 3.04
CA VAL A 80 1.05 -11.35 3.81
C VAL A 80 2.10 -12.43 4.09
N GLY A 81 2.33 -12.72 5.36
CA GLY A 81 2.98 -13.96 5.79
C GLY A 81 1.94 -15.06 5.93
N VAL A 82 2.31 -16.27 5.52
CA VAL A 82 1.52 -17.50 5.73
C VAL A 82 2.18 -18.28 6.86
N ASP A 83 1.39 -18.75 7.82
CA ASP A 83 1.83 -19.46 9.03
C ASP A 83 2.64 -18.63 10.08
N PRO A 84 1.97 -17.84 10.94
CA PRO A 84 0.55 -17.51 10.92
C PRO A 84 0.20 -16.50 9.83
N LEU A 85 -1.07 -16.48 9.44
CA LEU A 85 -1.62 -15.49 8.50
C LEU A 85 -1.56 -14.09 9.14
N ALA A 86 -0.57 -13.29 8.76
CA ALA A 86 -0.30 -12.00 9.39
C ALA A 86 0.36 -11.00 8.43
N TRP A 87 0.21 -9.71 8.70
CA TRP A 87 0.97 -8.68 7.99
C TRP A 87 2.44 -8.73 8.41
N ARG A 88 3.33 -8.64 7.41
CA ARG A 88 4.78 -8.58 7.59
C ARG A 88 5.30 -7.34 6.90
N GLU A 89 6.25 -6.67 7.55
CA GLU A 89 6.97 -5.56 6.91
C GLU A 89 7.66 -6.06 5.64
N SER A 90 7.62 -5.25 4.58
CA SER A 90 8.30 -5.62 3.34
C SER A 90 9.82 -5.70 3.49
N ARG A 91 10.40 -4.97 4.46
CA ARG A 91 11.84 -4.81 4.70
C ARG A 91 12.63 -4.41 3.45
N THR A 92 11.99 -3.79 2.47
CA THR A 92 12.63 -3.36 1.22
C THR A 92 13.11 -1.92 1.33
N GLN A 93 14.39 -1.67 1.02
CA GLN A 93 14.91 -0.30 0.96
C GLN A 93 14.39 0.48 -0.27
N GLY A 94 13.96 -0.20 -1.33
CA GLY A 94 13.39 0.42 -2.54
C GLY A 94 11.88 0.66 -2.50
N GLY A 95 11.29 0.79 -1.30
CA GLY A 95 9.87 1.09 -1.13
C GLY A 95 8.92 0.06 -1.77
N PRO A 96 7.70 0.46 -2.18
CA PRO A 96 6.72 -0.40 -2.82
C PRO A 96 7.17 -1.01 -4.16
N GLY A 97 8.00 -0.29 -4.94
CA GLY A 97 8.50 -0.78 -6.23
C GLY A 97 9.44 -1.97 -6.10
N ALA A 98 10.12 -2.12 -4.96
CA ALA A 98 10.97 -3.28 -4.66
C ALA A 98 10.19 -4.49 -4.12
N VAL A 99 8.88 -4.36 -3.89
CA VAL A 99 8.04 -5.45 -3.37
C VAL A 99 7.39 -6.20 -4.52
N ARG A 100 7.93 -7.36 -4.86
CA ARG A 100 7.29 -8.28 -5.82
C ARG A 100 5.96 -8.78 -5.28
N VAL A 101 4.96 -8.85 -6.16
CA VAL A 101 3.62 -9.36 -5.85
C VAL A 101 3.24 -10.45 -6.84
N CYS A 102 2.51 -11.45 -6.36
CA CYS A 102 2.02 -12.55 -7.19
C CYS A 102 0.57 -12.33 -7.63
N PRO A 103 0.17 -12.86 -8.79
CA PRO A 103 -1.25 -13.01 -9.13
C PRO A 103 -2.02 -13.70 -8.01
N GLY A 104 -3.27 -13.29 -7.79
CA GLY A 104 -4.10 -13.78 -6.67
C GLY A 104 -3.64 -13.38 -5.27
N GLY A 105 -2.47 -12.76 -5.10
CA GLY A 105 -1.95 -12.35 -3.78
C GLY A 105 -2.65 -11.13 -3.18
N LEU A 106 -2.30 -10.82 -1.93
CA LEU A 106 -2.74 -9.65 -1.19
C LEU A 106 -1.52 -8.80 -0.78
N VAL A 107 -1.61 -7.49 -1.02
CA VAL A 107 -0.66 -6.48 -0.53
C VAL A 107 -1.38 -5.39 0.24
N GLY A 108 -0.78 -4.92 1.32
CA GLY A 108 -1.33 -3.88 2.17
C GLY A 108 -0.54 -2.57 2.09
N PHE A 109 -1.22 -1.45 2.30
CA PHE A 109 -0.64 -0.13 2.46
C PHE A 109 -1.25 0.54 3.68
N ALA A 110 -0.41 1.13 4.54
CA ALA A 110 -0.87 1.91 5.68
C ALA A 110 0.01 3.14 5.84
N PHE A 111 -0.61 4.27 6.18
CA PHE A 111 0.13 5.49 6.48
C PHE A 111 0.52 5.54 7.95
N GLY A 112 1.71 6.06 8.24
CA GLY A 112 2.11 6.39 9.61
C GLY A 112 3.61 6.38 9.82
N SER A 113 4.03 6.36 11.08
CA SER A 113 5.44 6.29 11.44
C SER A 113 6.06 4.94 11.04
N LYS A 114 7.38 4.83 11.20
CA LYS A 114 8.10 3.57 10.97
C LYS A 114 7.54 2.38 11.76
N THR A 115 6.85 2.59 12.89
CA THR A 115 6.27 1.51 13.70
C THR A 115 4.78 1.30 13.49
N SER A 116 4.11 2.13 12.67
CA SER A 116 2.70 1.94 12.33
C SER A 116 2.47 0.58 11.68
N GLN A 117 1.25 0.05 11.84
CA GLN A 117 0.80 -1.26 11.37
C GLN A 117 -0.55 -1.13 10.65
N MET A 118 -0.90 -2.12 9.83
CA MET A 118 -2.26 -2.30 9.34
C MET A 118 -3.20 -2.53 10.54
N THR A 119 -4.36 -1.88 10.55
CA THR A 119 -5.35 -1.96 11.63
C THR A 119 -6.35 -3.09 11.47
N VAL A 120 -6.39 -3.71 10.28
CA VAL A 120 -7.13 -4.94 9.97
C VAL A 120 -6.16 -6.09 9.73
N THR A 121 -6.56 -7.32 10.05
CA THR A 121 -5.77 -8.52 9.73
C THR A 121 -5.92 -8.91 8.26
N PRO A 122 -4.98 -9.70 7.68
CA PRO A 122 -5.16 -10.22 6.32
C PRO A 122 -6.43 -11.08 6.20
N GLU A 123 -6.79 -11.82 7.26
CA GLU A 123 -8.00 -12.62 7.31
C GLU A 123 -9.27 -11.77 7.20
N GLN A 124 -9.37 -10.69 7.97
CA GLN A 124 -10.47 -9.72 7.87
C GLN A 124 -10.55 -9.09 6.47
N VAL A 125 -9.41 -8.95 5.80
CA VAL A 125 -9.37 -8.51 4.40
C VAL A 125 -9.91 -9.59 3.48
N VAL A 126 -9.55 -10.86 3.58
CA VAL A 126 -10.02 -11.87 2.59
C VAL A 126 -11.44 -12.40 2.85
N THR A 127 -11.97 -12.26 4.07
CA THR A 127 -13.26 -12.85 4.50
C THR A 127 -14.47 -11.92 4.41
N ARG A 128 -14.27 -10.63 4.09
CA ARG A 128 -15.40 -9.69 4.01
C ARG A 128 -16.36 -10.07 2.85
N PRO A 129 -17.70 -10.11 3.07
CA PRO A 129 -18.65 -10.46 2.02
C PRO A 129 -18.58 -9.51 0.81
N GLY A 130 -18.61 -10.06 -0.40
CA GLY A 130 -18.46 -9.32 -1.66
C GLY A 130 -17.01 -9.09 -2.12
N TRP A 131 -16.03 -9.73 -1.44
CA TRP A 131 -14.60 -9.45 -1.64
C TRP A 131 -13.77 -10.60 -2.20
N LEU A 132 -14.34 -11.80 -2.40
CA LEU A 132 -13.73 -12.71 -3.37
C LEU A 132 -13.89 -12.03 -4.72
N PRO A 133 -12.80 -11.65 -5.42
CA PRO A 133 -12.95 -11.24 -6.81
C PRO A 133 -13.70 -12.36 -7.53
N PRO A 134 -14.57 -12.08 -8.51
CA PRO A 134 -14.80 -13.10 -9.53
C PRO A 134 -13.41 -13.59 -9.95
N PRO A 135 -13.18 -14.92 -10.04
CA PRO A 135 -11.85 -15.47 -10.31
C PRO A 135 -11.24 -14.63 -11.41
N CYS A 136 -10.13 -13.95 -11.10
CA CYS A 136 -9.48 -13.10 -12.09
C CYS A 136 -9.22 -14.00 -13.30
N PRO A 137 -9.81 -13.72 -14.47
CA PRO A 137 -9.57 -14.53 -15.66
C PRO A 137 -8.09 -14.52 -16.03
#